data_AF-A0A947J492-F1
#
_entry.id   AF-A0A947J492-F1
#
_cell.length_a   1.000
_cell.length_b   1.000
_cell.length_c   1.000
_cell.angle_alpha   90.00
_cell.angle_beta   90.00
_cell.angle_gamma   90.00
#
_symmetry.space_group_name_H-M   'P 1'
#
loop_
_entity.id
_entity.type
_entity.pdbx_description
1 polymer ?
#
loop_
_entity_poly.entity_id
_entity_poly.type
_entity_poly.pdbx_seq_one_letter_code
_entity_poly.pdbx_strand_id
1 'polypeptide(L)'
;MPHVRLSARAQSDLSRLRTFLLEKDANAAKRGLLAIREALMPLKHSPYIGRPVEDRGDLREVVIDFGTSGYLAMYRFEPGLDAVTILAIKHQREDDYK
;
A
#
# COMPACT_ATOMS: atom_id res chain seq x y z
N MET A 1 -11.53 15.53 -0.62
CA MET A 1 -11.31 14.11 -1.02
C MET A 1 -9.81 14.02 -1.21
N PRO A 2 -9.07 13.51 -0.22
CA PRO A 2 -7.63 13.60 -0.28
C PRO A 2 -7.05 12.95 -1.53
N HIS A 3 -6.00 13.56 -2.07
CA HIS A 3 -5.24 12.96 -3.14
C HIS A 3 -4.34 11.86 -2.57
N VAL A 4 -4.30 10.70 -3.24
CA VAL A 4 -3.42 9.59 -2.87
C VAL A 4 -2.14 9.70 -3.69
N ARG A 5 -1.00 9.75 -3.02
CA ARG A 5 0.33 9.83 -3.65
C ARG A 5 1.24 8.74 -3.10
N LEU A 6 2.20 8.31 -3.92
CA LEU A 6 3.21 7.31 -3.55
C LEU A 6 4.53 8.00 -3.22
N SER A 7 5.13 7.67 -2.09
CA SER A 7 6.53 8.00 -1.80
C SER A 7 7.47 7.35 -2.83
N ALA A 8 8.71 7.81 -2.92
CA ALA A 8 9.73 7.16 -3.74
C ALA A 8 9.93 5.68 -3.36
N ARG A 9 9.85 5.36 -2.06
CA ARG A 9 9.92 3.99 -1.55
C ARG A 9 8.73 3.15 -2.04
N ALA A 10 7.51 3.66 -1.91
CA ALA A 10 6.31 2.95 -2.36
C ALA A 10 6.31 2.70 -3.89
N GLN A 11 6.87 3.63 -4.67
CA GLN A 11 7.05 3.43 -6.12
C GLN A 11 8.08 2.33 -6.43
N SER A 12 9.18 2.29 -5.68
CA SER A 12 10.19 1.23 -5.78
C SER A 12 9.61 -0.13 -5.38
N ASP A 13 8.85 -0.19 -4.28
CA ASP A 13 8.16 -1.39 -3.81
C ASP A 13 7.19 -1.94 -4.87
N LEU A 14 6.38 -1.07 -5.48
CA LEU A 14 5.45 -1.46 -6.55
C LEU A 14 6.19 -2.01 -7.78
N SER A 15 7.35 -1.41 -8.12
CA SER A 15 8.18 -1.85 -9.24
C SER A 15 8.79 -3.22 -8.97
N ARG A 16 9.34 -3.44 -7.77
CA ARG A 16 9.87 -4.73 -7.30
C ARG A 16 8.80 -5.81 -7.32
N LEU A 17 7.62 -5.51 -6.78
CA LEU A 17 6.48 -6.41 -6.79
C LEU A 17 6.06 -6.79 -8.21
N ARG A 18 5.94 -5.81 -9.10
CA ARG A 18 5.60 -6.07 -10.50
C ARG A 18 6.61 -7.01 -11.15
N THR A 19 7.91 -6.75 -10.98
CA THR A 19 8.97 -7.61 -11.52
C THR A 19 8.87 -9.02 -10.98
N PHE A 20 8.74 -9.18 -9.66
CA PHE A 20 8.57 -10.48 -9.02
C PHE A 20 7.37 -11.27 -9.55
N LEU A 21 6.22 -10.61 -9.72
CA LEU A 21 5.03 -11.26 -10.27
C LEU A 21 5.18 -11.60 -11.76
N LEU A 22 5.84 -10.75 -12.54
CA LEU A 22 6.09 -10.99 -13.97
C LEU A 22 6.96 -12.22 -14.22
N GLU A 23 7.93 -12.50 -13.33
CA GLU A 23 8.74 -13.72 -13.38
C GLU A 23 7.93 -15.00 -13.17
N LYS A 24 6.73 -14.89 -12.57
CA LYS A 24 5.85 -16.02 -12.29
C LYS A 24 4.72 -16.13 -13.32
N ASP A 25 3.99 -15.05 -13.54
CA ASP A 25 2.82 -15.00 -14.39
C ASP A 25 2.44 -13.53 -14.73
N ALA A 26 2.35 -13.21 -16.02
CA ALA A 26 2.02 -11.86 -16.48
C ALA A 26 0.61 -11.39 -16.09
N ASN A 27 -0.36 -12.30 -16.03
CA ASN A 27 -1.70 -12.00 -15.52
C ASN A 27 -1.69 -11.81 -14.00
N ALA A 28 -0.85 -12.54 -13.26
CA ALA A 28 -0.67 -12.29 -11.82
C ALA A 28 -0.12 -10.88 -11.56
N ALA A 29 0.86 -10.42 -12.35
CA ALA A 29 1.37 -9.05 -12.27
C ALA A 29 0.26 -8.01 -12.50
N LYS A 30 -0.60 -8.20 -13.51
CA LYS A 30 -1.74 -7.32 -13.77
C LYS A 30 -2.75 -7.32 -12.62
N ARG A 31 -3.14 -8.50 -12.13
CA ARG A 31 -4.10 -8.63 -11.02
C ARG A 31 -3.56 -8.04 -9.71
N GLY A 32 -2.27 -8.21 -9.43
CA GLY A 32 -1.64 -7.66 -8.23
C GLY A 32 -1.62 -6.14 -8.22
N LEU A 33 -1.28 -5.51 -9.35
CA LEU A 33 -1.33 -4.05 -9.48
C LEU A 33 -2.76 -3.51 -9.37
N LEU A 34 -3.74 -4.23 -9.91
CA LEU A 34 -5.15 -3.87 -9.77
C LEU A 34 -5.62 -3.96 -8.31
N ALA A 35 -5.31 -5.06 -7.62
CA ALA A 35 -5.66 -5.26 -6.22
C ALA A 35 -5.09 -4.14 -5.31
N ILE A 36 -3.84 -3.74 -5.55
CA ILE A 36 -3.23 -2.60 -4.85
C ILE A 36 -4.01 -1.32 -5.14
N ARG A 37 -4.30 -1.03 -6.41
CA ARG A 37 -5.05 0.18 -6.78
C ARG A 37 -6.41 0.24 -6.11
N GLU A 38 -7.14 -0.88 -6.11
CA GLU A 38 -8.47 -1.00 -5.50
C GLU A 38 -8.42 -0.84 -3.99
N ALA A 39 -7.43 -1.43 -3.31
CA ALA A 39 -7.25 -1.27 -1.88
C ALA A 39 -6.89 0.17 -1.45
N LEU A 40 -6.22 0.93 -2.32
CA LEU A 40 -5.86 2.33 -2.05
C LEU A 40 -6.97 3.34 -2.38
N MET A 41 -7.95 2.98 -3.22
CA MET A 41 -9.03 3.88 -3.64
C MET A 41 -9.89 4.41 -2.48
N PRO A 42 -10.34 3.58 -1.51
CA PRO A 42 -11.14 4.04 -0.38
C PRO A 42 -10.48 5.14 0.46
N LEU A 43 -9.14 5.21 0.47
CA LEU A 43 -8.39 6.22 1.23
C LEU A 43 -8.70 7.65 0.78
N LYS A 44 -9.22 7.85 -0.45
CA LYS A 44 -9.68 9.15 -0.97
C LYS A 44 -10.94 9.69 -0.28
N HIS A 45 -11.71 8.82 0.36
CA HIS A 45 -12.98 9.18 1.00
C HIS A 45 -12.91 8.95 2.51
N SER A 46 -12.17 7.92 2.92
CA SER A 46 -12.09 7.47 4.30
C SER A 46 -10.62 7.24 4.67
N PRO A 47 -9.82 8.31 4.84
CA PRO A 47 -8.38 8.19 5.13
C PRO A 47 -8.11 7.56 6.51
N TYR A 48 -9.11 7.42 7.38
CA TYR A 48 -8.98 6.82 8.71
C TYR A 48 -9.41 5.34 8.77
N ILE A 49 -9.64 4.66 7.64
CA ILE A 49 -10.07 3.24 7.62
C ILE A 49 -8.96 2.25 7.96
N GLY A 50 -7.69 2.63 7.76
CA GLY A 50 -6.57 1.74 8.08
C GLY A 50 -6.50 1.42 9.57
N ARG A 51 -5.77 0.36 9.92
CA ARG A 51 -5.41 0.11 11.31
C ARG A 51 -4.29 1.09 11.71
N PRO A 52 -4.39 1.81 12.85
CA PRO A 52 -3.27 2.56 13.38
C PRO A 52 -2.09 1.65 13.69
N VAL A 53 -0.88 2.09 13.34
CA VAL A 53 0.34 1.38 13.74
C VAL A 53 0.71 1.81 15.16
N GLU A 54 0.72 0.84 16.08
CA GLU A 54 1.07 1.07 17.48
C GLU A 54 2.47 1.73 17.59
N ASP A 55 2.59 2.68 18.51
CA ASP A 55 3.82 3.45 18.77
C ASP A 55 4.39 4.25 17.57
N ARG A 56 3.64 4.36 16.47
CA ARG A 56 4.07 5.05 15.24
C ARG A 56 3.11 6.18 14.84
N GLY A 57 2.62 6.94 15.83
CA GLY A 57 1.97 8.23 15.64
C GLY A 57 0.81 8.23 14.62
N ASP A 58 1.02 8.91 13.49
CA ASP A 58 0.05 9.11 12.42
C ASP A 58 0.07 8.04 11.32
N LEU A 59 0.88 6.98 11.50
CA LEU A 59 0.98 5.87 10.56
C LEU A 59 -0.18 4.91 10.68
N ARG A 60 -0.64 4.47 9.52
CA ARG A 60 -1.79 3.59 9.34
C ARG A 60 -1.50 2.55 8.29
N GLU A 61 -2.16 1.42 8.40
CA GLU A 61 -1.98 0.28 7.52
C GLU A 61 -3.29 -0.16 6.92
N VAL A 62 -3.26 -0.51 5.63
CA VAL A 62 -4.36 -1.17 4.96
C VAL A 62 -3.87 -2.50 4.38
N VAL A 63 -4.65 -3.54 4.63
CA VAL A 63 -4.43 -4.87 4.07
C VAL A 63 -4.89 -4.88 2.62
N ILE A 64 -4.10 -5.52 1.77
CA ILE A 64 -4.37 -5.69 0.34
C ILE A 64 -4.45 -7.19 0.06
N ASP A 65 -5.66 -7.68 -0.17
CA ASP A 65 -5.89 -9.10 -0.41
C ASP A 65 -5.44 -9.48 -1.82
N PHE A 66 -4.26 -10.11 -1.92
CA PHE A 66 -3.72 -10.64 -3.17
C PHE A 66 -2.73 -11.79 -2.92
N GLY A 67 -2.88 -12.89 -3.66
CA GLY A 67 -2.04 -14.08 -3.48
C GLY A 67 -2.38 -14.84 -2.19
N THR A 68 -1.41 -15.57 -1.65
CA THR A 68 -1.63 -16.49 -0.52
C THR A 68 -1.56 -15.83 0.86
N SER A 69 -0.87 -14.70 0.98
CA SER A 69 -0.71 -13.99 2.26
C SER A 69 -0.94 -12.49 2.17
N GLY A 70 -1.36 -11.96 1.02
CA GLY A 70 -1.66 -10.54 0.91
C GLY A 70 -0.45 -9.61 1.00
N TYR A 71 -0.74 -8.34 0.82
CA TYR A 71 0.18 -7.22 0.94
C TYR A 71 -0.34 -6.23 1.97
N LEU A 72 0.50 -5.29 2.33
CA LEU A 72 0.21 -4.28 3.33
C LEU A 72 0.78 -2.96 2.84
N ALA A 73 -0.05 -1.92 2.82
CA ALA A 73 0.38 -0.57 2.51
C ALA A 73 0.37 0.27 3.78
N MET A 74 1.55 0.78 4.14
CA MET A 74 1.67 1.79 5.18
C MET A 74 1.43 3.15 4.56
N TYR A 75 0.62 3.96 5.23
CA TYR A 75 0.32 5.31 4.80
C TYR A 75 0.18 6.24 5.98
N ARG A 76 0.16 7.53 5.66
CA ARG A 76 -0.21 8.60 6.56
C ARG A 76 -1.23 9.49 5.88
N PHE A 77 -2.18 9.99 6.65
CA PHE A 77 -3.04 11.08 6.23
C PHE A 77 -2.50 12.40 6.78
N GLU A 78 -2.34 13.39 5.91
CA GLU A 78 -1.85 14.73 6.22
C GLU A 78 -3.01 15.73 6.03
N PRO A 79 -3.82 16.02 7.07
CA PRO A 79 -5.04 16.82 6.91
C PRO A 79 -4.78 18.21 6.34
N GLY A 80 -3.67 18.85 6.74
CA GLY A 80 -3.28 20.18 6.24
C GLY A 80 -2.92 20.21 4.75
N LEU A 81 -2.65 19.06 4.13
CA LEU A 81 -2.36 18.94 2.71
C LEU A 81 -3.50 18.28 1.90
N ASP A 82 -4.59 17.87 2.57
CA ASP A 82 -5.62 16.97 2.02
C ASP A 82 -4.98 15.82 1.21
N ALA A 83 -4.00 15.14 1.82
CA ALA A 83 -3.15 14.15 1.15
C ALA A 83 -3.06 12.85 1.94
N VAL A 84 -3.15 11.73 1.24
CA VAL A 84 -2.75 10.41 1.74
C VAL A 84 -1.44 10.02 1.06
N THR A 85 -0.38 9.90 1.85
CA THR A 85 0.94 9.48 1.36
C THR A 85 1.15 8.01 1.68
N ILE A 86 1.22 7.17 0.65
CA ILE A 86 1.64 5.77 0.79
C ILE A 86 3.15 5.75 0.94
N LEU A 87 3.61 5.22 2.07
CA LEU A 87 5.02 5.24 2.48
C LEU A 87 5.77 4.00 2.03
N ALA A 88 5.12 2.84 2.09
CA ALA A 88 5.69 1.55 1.70
C ALA A 88 4.57 0.57 1.31
N ILE A 89 4.89 -0.38 0.43
CA ILE A 89 4.02 -1.51 0.09
C ILE A 89 4.85 -2.78 0.26
N LYS A 90 4.39 -3.72 1.08
CA LYS A 90 5.14 -4.94 1.38
C LYS A 90 4.25 -6.16 1.34
N HIS A 91 4.84 -7.32 1.07
CA HIS A 91 4.15 -8.58 1.26
C HIS A 91 4.03 -8.86 2.77
N GLN A 92 2.92 -9.43 3.27
CA GLN A 92 2.74 -9.59 4.72
C GLN A 92 3.76 -10.52 5.39
N ARG A 93 4.44 -11.36 4.60
CA ARG A 93 5.52 -12.24 5.07
C ARG A 93 6.91 -11.63 4.95
N GLU A 94 7.03 -10.42 4.39
CA GLU A 94 8.27 -9.66 4.48
C GLU A 94 8.37 -9.13 5.92
N ASP A 95 9.21 -9.77 6.73
CA ASP A 95 9.49 -9.32 8.09
C ASP A 95 10.02 -7.87 8.08
N ASP A 96 9.52 -7.10 9.05
CA ASP A 96 10.04 -5.83 9.54
C ASP A 96 9.48 -4.52 8.95
N TYR A 97 8.66 -3.85 9.77
CA TYR A 97 8.85 -2.41 10.05
C TYR A 97 9.90 -2.25 11.13
N LYS A 98 11.18 -2.38 10.76
CA LYS A 98 12.26 -1.75 11.53
C LYS A 98 12.20 -0.25 11.31
#